data_AF-A0A6T9D0M0-F1
#
_entry.id   AF-A0A6T9D0M0-F1
#
_cell.length_a   1.000
_cell.length_b   1.000
_cell.length_c   1.000
_cell.angle_alpha   90.00
_cell.angle_beta   90.00
_cell.angle_gamma   90.00
#
_symmetry.space_group_name_H-M   'P 1'
#
loop_
_entity.id
_entity.type
_entity.pdbx_description
1 polymer ?
#
loop_
_entity_poly.entity_id
_entity_poly.type
_entity_poly.pdbx_seq_one_letter_code
_entity_poly.pdbx_strand_id
1 'polypeptide(L)'
;DEVISAVAAAHASLNLALTEQARESFDTARWAFQNGAALVQELIHTEFNAWVDGQNQVRRNLPSPDSCDAPLKQALQWLATLLTAWALLETKRGRAGPARRLAQRAANLDDAKASVLRWKVVSNRSR
;
A
#
# COMPACT_ATOMS: atom_id res chain seq x y z
N ASP A 1 18.90 14.77 -4.85
CA ASP A 1 17.46 14.66 -4.64
C ASP A 1 17.19 13.91 -3.35
N GLU A 2 16.54 14.57 -2.40
CA GLU A 2 16.15 13.98 -1.12
C GLU A 2 14.97 13.04 -1.34
N VAL A 3 15.05 11.80 -0.85
CA VAL A 3 13.99 10.80 -1.02
C VAL A 3 12.92 11.06 0.04
N ILE A 4 11.67 11.19 -0.38
CA ILE A 4 10.50 11.31 0.51
C ILE A 4 10.53 10.15 1.52
N SER A 5 10.52 10.43 2.81
CA SER A 5 10.67 9.40 3.85
C SER A 5 9.62 8.31 3.74
N ALA A 6 8.37 8.69 3.40
CA ALA A 6 7.28 7.73 3.17
C ALA A 6 7.59 6.73 2.03
N VAL A 7 8.25 7.19 0.96
CA VAL A 7 8.66 6.33 -0.16
C VAL A 7 9.80 5.40 0.27
N ALA A 8 10.80 5.93 0.98
CA ALA A 8 11.90 5.13 1.50
C ALA A 8 11.42 4.04 2.46
N ALA A 9 10.50 4.36 3.36
CA ALA A 9 9.88 3.41 4.28
C ALA A 9 9.10 2.31 3.55
N ALA A 10 8.35 2.68 2.51
CA ALA A 10 7.62 1.72 1.68
C ALA A 10 8.57 0.75 0.96
N HIS A 11 9.66 1.26 0.36
CA HIS A 11 10.68 0.44 -0.29
C HIS A 11 11.33 -0.55 0.68
N ALA A 12 11.81 -0.05 1.82
CA ALA A 12 12.51 -0.86 2.80
C ALA A 12 11.60 -1.99 3.33
N SER A 13 10.35 -1.66 3.63
CA SER A 13 9.36 -2.63 4.13
C SER A 13 8.97 -3.66 3.08
N LEU A 14 8.82 -3.24 1.81
CA LEU A 14 8.54 -4.16 0.71
C LEU A 14 9.69 -5.14 0.52
N ASN A 15 10.93 -4.66 0.49
CA ASN A 15 12.11 -5.50 0.34
C ASN A 15 12.24 -6.50 1.49
N LEU A 16 12.09 -6.04 2.73
CA LEU A 16 12.11 -6.91 3.91
C LEU A 16 11.03 -8.00 3.82
N ALA A 17 9.79 -7.63 3.52
CA ALA A 17 8.69 -8.57 3.44
C ALA A 17 8.88 -9.61 2.32
N LEU A 18 9.42 -9.20 1.17
CA LEU A 18 9.73 -10.10 0.05
C LEU A 18 10.90 -11.04 0.38
N THR A 19 11.93 -10.55 1.07
CA THR A 19 13.03 -11.39 1.57
C THR A 19 12.52 -12.44 2.55
N GLU A 20 11.69 -12.05 3.51
CA GLU A 20 11.10 -13.00 4.46
C GLU A 20 10.14 -13.99 3.78
N GLN A 21 9.40 -13.55 2.77
CA GLN A 21 8.59 -14.45 1.94
C GLN A 21 9.45 -15.47 1.18
N ALA A 22 10.59 -15.05 0.63
CA ALA A 22 11.53 -15.96 -0.06
C ALA A 22 12.16 -16.99 0.89
N ARG A 23 12.19 -16.69 2.20
CA ARG A 23 12.63 -17.60 3.27
C ARG A 23 11.49 -18.44 3.85
N GLU A 24 10.29 -18.36 3.27
CA GLU A 24 9.07 -19.02 3.76
C GLU A 24 8.62 -18.58 5.17
N SER A 25 9.20 -17.49 5.69
CA SER A 25 8.84 -16.84 6.96
C SER A 25 7.58 -15.98 6.80
N PHE A 26 6.44 -16.61 6.51
CA PHE A 26 5.22 -15.87 6.12
C PHE A 26 4.67 -14.95 7.22
N ASP A 27 4.81 -15.31 8.48
CA ASP A 27 4.35 -14.46 9.60
C ASP A 27 5.26 -13.23 9.75
N THR A 28 6.57 -13.39 9.60
CA THR A 28 7.53 -12.27 9.56
C THR A 28 7.30 -11.37 8.35
N ALA A 29 7.05 -11.95 7.18
CA ALA A 29 6.70 -11.19 5.97
C ALA A 29 5.43 -10.36 6.18
N ARG A 30 4.40 -10.95 6.81
CA ARG A 30 3.16 -10.24 7.16
C ARG A 30 3.43 -9.11 8.14
N TRP A 31 4.22 -9.36 9.18
CA TRP A 31 4.59 -8.34 10.16
C TRP A 31 5.33 -7.16 9.51
N ALA A 32 6.26 -7.44 8.59
CA ALA A 32 6.96 -6.42 7.81
C ALA A 32 6.00 -5.57 6.95
N PHE A 33 5.04 -6.21 6.27
CA PHE A 33 4.00 -5.48 5.52
C PHE A 33 3.12 -4.60 6.43
N GLN A 34 2.71 -5.14 7.58
CA GLN A 34 1.85 -4.44 8.54
C GLN A 34 2.51 -3.19 9.09
N ASN A 35 3.73 -3.32 9.62
CA ASN A 35 4.46 -2.21 10.21
C ASN A 35 4.90 -1.21 9.14
N GLY A 36 5.32 -1.69 7.97
CA GLY A 36 5.64 -0.84 6.84
C GLY A 36 4.46 0.03 6.42
N ALA A 37 3.27 -0.57 6.28
CA ALA A 37 2.07 0.18 5.92
C ALA A 37 1.65 1.18 7.01
N ALA A 38 1.84 0.84 8.29
CA ALA A 38 1.57 1.76 9.40
C ALA A 38 2.53 2.97 9.38
N LEU A 39 3.84 2.71 9.27
CA LEU A 39 4.87 3.74 9.20
C LEU A 39 4.67 4.68 8.00
N VAL A 40 4.37 4.14 6.82
CA VAL A 40 4.12 4.95 5.63
C VAL A 40 2.91 5.86 5.83
N GLN A 41 1.84 5.40 6.47
CA GLN A 41 0.67 6.23 6.77
C GLN A 41 0.98 7.32 7.80
N GLU A 42 1.78 7.01 8.82
CA GLU A 42 2.24 7.98 9.82
C GLU A 42 3.09 9.09 9.18
N LEU A 43 4.00 8.71 8.28
CA LEU A 43 4.80 9.67 7.52
C LEU A 43 3.93 10.51 6.58
N ILE A 44 2.94 9.90 5.91
CA ILE A 44 1.98 10.64 5.07
C ILE A 44 1.21 11.68 5.89
N HIS A 45 0.80 11.31 7.11
CA HIS A 45 0.13 12.22 8.02
C HIS A 45 1.03 13.36 8.48
N THR A 46 2.27 13.05 8.87
CA THR A 46 3.19 14.02 9.43
C THR A 46 3.74 14.99 8.36
N GLU A 47 4.10 14.47 7.18
CA GLU A 47 4.74 15.25 6.11
C GLU A 47 3.74 16.03 5.26
N PHE A 48 2.53 15.47 5.04
CA PHE A 48 1.55 16.04 4.11
C PHE A 48 0.22 16.43 4.75
N ASN A 49 0.08 16.27 6.08
CA ASN A 49 -1.18 16.51 6.80
C ASN A 49 -2.37 15.78 6.15
N ALA A 50 -2.10 14.55 5.71
CA ALA A 50 -3.02 13.71 4.94
C ALA A 50 -3.19 12.33 5.59
N TRP A 51 -4.35 11.71 5.47
CA TRP A 51 -4.56 10.35 5.97
C TRP A 51 -5.53 9.57 5.10
N VAL A 52 -5.51 8.24 5.26
CA VAL A 52 -6.47 7.34 4.60
C VAL A 52 -7.52 6.98 5.63
N ASP A 53 -8.77 7.39 5.41
CA ASP A 53 -9.86 7.13 6.34
C ASP A 53 -10.35 5.67 6.31
N GLY A 54 -11.32 5.34 7.17
CA GLY A 54 -11.93 4.00 7.22
C GLY A 54 -12.70 3.59 5.95
N GLN A 55 -12.96 4.53 5.03
CA GLN A 55 -13.56 4.30 3.72
C GLN A 55 -12.49 4.19 2.62
N ASN A 56 -11.21 4.16 2.99
CA ASN A 56 -10.04 4.17 2.12
C ASN A 56 -9.99 5.40 1.20
N GLN A 57 -10.50 6.54 1.67
CA GLN A 57 -10.40 7.82 0.97
C GLN A 57 -9.25 8.63 1.54
N VAL A 58 -8.52 9.33 0.67
CA VAL A 58 -7.47 10.27 1.10
C VAL A 58 -8.13 11.55 1.59
N ARG A 59 -7.84 11.93 2.83
CA ARG A 59 -8.33 13.15 3.49
C ARG A 59 -7.15 14.06 3.81
N ARG A 60 -7.40 15.37 3.91
CA ARG A 60 -6.43 16.41 4.27
C ARG A 60 -7.09 17.45 5.15
N ASN A 61 -6.34 18.01 6.11
CA ASN A 61 -6.90 18.98 7.05
C ASN A 61 -7.04 20.40 6.47
N LEU A 62 -6.28 20.80 5.45
CA LEU A 62 -6.49 21.99 4.60
C LEU A 62 -5.59 21.89 3.34
N PRO A 63 -5.98 22.46 2.18
CA PRO A 63 -5.04 22.64 1.08
C PRO A 63 -4.02 23.71 1.47
N SER A 64 -2.74 23.34 1.59
CA SER A 64 -1.68 24.35 1.62
C SER A 64 -1.61 24.99 0.23
N PRO A 65 -1.55 26.33 0.11
CA PRO A 65 -1.46 26.99 -1.19
C PRO A 65 -0.20 26.61 -2.00
N ASP A 66 0.81 26.03 -1.34
CA ASP A 66 2.08 25.59 -1.94
C ASP A 66 2.25 24.06 -2.00
N SER A 67 1.22 23.25 -1.72
CA SER A 67 1.38 21.79 -1.77
C SER A 67 1.50 21.31 -3.21
N CYS A 68 2.73 21.16 -3.70
CA CYS A 68 3.02 20.30 -4.83
C CYS A 68 2.44 18.91 -4.49
N ASP A 69 1.42 18.47 -5.25
CA ASP A 69 0.73 17.21 -5.00
C ASP A 69 1.57 15.99 -5.39
N ALA A 70 2.66 16.19 -6.13
CA ALA A 70 3.46 15.10 -6.69
C ALA A 70 4.13 14.22 -5.61
N PRO A 71 4.78 14.75 -4.56
CA PRO A 71 5.34 13.94 -3.47
C PRO A 71 4.31 13.10 -2.72
N LEU A 72 3.16 13.70 -2.38
CA LEU A 72 2.08 12.97 -1.72
C LEU A 72 1.49 11.88 -2.63
N LYS A 73 1.26 12.20 -3.92
CA LYS A 73 0.81 11.21 -4.90
C LYS A 73 1.79 10.04 -4.99
N GLN A 74 3.10 10.32 -5.02
CA GLN A 74 4.13 9.29 -5.03
C GLN A 74 4.10 8.44 -3.76
N ALA A 75 3.96 9.04 -2.59
CA ALA A 75 3.83 8.31 -1.32
C ALA A 75 2.59 7.40 -1.30
N LEU A 76 1.44 7.89 -1.79
CA LEU A 76 0.20 7.11 -1.90
C LEU A 76 0.33 5.93 -2.88
N GLN A 77 1.02 6.12 -4.02
CA GLN A 77 1.31 5.04 -4.97
C GLN A 77 2.21 3.96 -4.38
N TRP A 78 3.18 4.34 -3.56
CA TRP A 78 4.05 3.39 -2.86
C TRP A 78 3.31 2.64 -1.75
N LEU A 79 2.42 3.31 -1.01
CA LEU A 79 1.51 2.65 -0.09
C LEU A 79 0.60 1.65 -0.82
N ALA A 80 0.02 2.04 -1.96
CA ALA A 80 -0.80 1.15 -2.79
C ALA A 80 -0.01 -0.08 -3.27
N THR A 81 1.26 0.10 -3.64
CA THR A 81 2.16 -0.97 -4.06
C THR A 81 2.43 -1.94 -2.91
N LEU A 82 2.76 -1.42 -1.72
CA LEU A 82 2.98 -2.22 -0.52
C LEU A 82 1.73 -3.04 -0.13
N LEU A 83 0.55 -2.41 -0.15
CA LEU A 83 -0.74 -3.06 0.13
C LEU A 83 -1.08 -4.14 -0.91
N THR A 84 -0.75 -3.90 -2.18
CA THR A 84 -0.96 -4.88 -3.26
C THR A 84 -0.08 -6.11 -3.05
N ALA A 85 1.21 -5.91 -2.73
CA ALA A 85 2.14 -7.02 -2.45
C ALA A 85 1.67 -7.84 -1.23
N TRP A 86 1.21 -7.16 -0.18
CA TRP A 86 0.64 -7.82 0.98
C TRP A 86 -0.64 -8.61 0.63
N ALA A 87 -1.53 -8.06 -0.19
CA ALA A 87 -2.72 -8.77 -0.65
C ALA A 87 -2.37 -10.08 -1.40
N LEU A 88 -1.30 -10.07 -2.19
CA LEU A 88 -0.80 -11.26 -2.89
C LEU A 88 -0.25 -12.31 -1.92
N LEU A 89 0.47 -11.90 -0.88
CA LEU A 89 0.90 -12.81 0.20
C LEU A 89 -0.31 -13.48 0.85
N GLU A 90 -1.32 -12.71 1.27
CA GLU A 90 -2.51 -13.25 1.91
C GLU A 90 -3.29 -14.19 0.98
N THR A 91 -3.36 -13.88 -0.32
CA THR A 91 -3.97 -14.76 -1.33
C THR A 91 -3.23 -16.10 -1.41
N LYS A 92 -1.90 -16.09 -1.51
CA LYS A 92 -1.08 -17.32 -1.54
C LYS A 92 -1.25 -18.18 -0.30
N ARG A 93 -1.62 -17.59 0.84
CA ARG A 93 -1.87 -18.27 2.11
C ARG A 93 -3.33 -18.64 2.34
N GLY A 94 -4.20 -18.51 1.32
CA GLY A 94 -5.62 -18.82 1.42
C GLY A 94 -6.45 -17.82 2.24
N ARG A 95 -5.87 -16.68 2.63
CA ARG A 95 -6.53 -15.64 3.43
C ARG A 95 -7.23 -14.63 2.52
N ALA A 96 -8.27 -15.11 1.81
CA ALA A 96 -8.98 -14.34 0.80
C ALA A 96 -9.67 -13.07 1.34
N GLY A 97 -10.21 -13.11 2.57
CA GLY A 97 -10.85 -11.95 3.20
C GLY A 97 -9.89 -10.76 3.40
N PRO A 98 -8.78 -10.94 4.14
CA PRO A 98 -7.72 -9.94 4.24
C PRO A 98 -7.19 -9.48 2.88
N ALA A 99 -6.91 -10.41 1.96
CA ALA A 99 -6.42 -10.08 0.62
C ALA A 99 -7.34 -9.11 -0.12
N ARG A 100 -8.67 -9.37 -0.10
CA ARG A 100 -9.66 -8.52 -0.75
C ARG A 100 -9.70 -7.12 -0.15
N ARG A 101 -9.62 -7.00 1.18
CA ARG A 101 -9.61 -5.69 1.85
C ARG A 101 -8.37 -4.87 1.49
N LEU A 102 -7.21 -5.51 1.46
CA LEU A 102 -5.94 -4.87 1.09
C LEU A 102 -5.93 -4.42 -0.37
N ALA A 103 -6.41 -5.28 -1.28
CA ALA A 103 -6.53 -4.96 -2.70
C ALA A 103 -7.51 -3.79 -2.95
N GLN A 104 -8.66 -3.78 -2.27
CA GLN A 104 -9.61 -2.66 -2.37
C GLN A 104 -9.00 -1.35 -1.88
N ARG A 105 -8.26 -1.42 -0.75
CA ARG A 105 -7.58 -0.25 -0.20
C ARG A 105 -6.51 0.28 -1.15
N ALA A 106 -5.69 -0.60 -1.74
CA ALA A 106 -4.70 -0.22 -2.74
C ALA A 106 -5.35 0.43 -3.98
N ALA A 107 -6.46 -0.14 -4.46
CA ALA A 107 -7.21 0.38 -5.61
C ALA A 107 -7.74 1.81 -5.39
N ASN A 108 -8.15 2.14 -4.16
CA ASN A 108 -8.64 3.49 -3.85
C ASN A 108 -7.50 4.53 -3.73
N LEU A 109 -6.25 4.09 -3.58
CA LEU A 109 -5.07 4.97 -3.45
C LEU A 109 -4.35 5.18 -4.79
N ASP A 110 -4.45 4.23 -5.71
CA ASP A 110 -3.83 4.28 -7.03
C ASP A 110 -4.76 3.64 -8.07
N ASP A 111 -5.41 4.47 -8.89
CA ASP A 111 -6.32 4.03 -9.96
C ASP A 111 -5.65 3.07 -10.95
N ALA A 112 -4.33 3.20 -11.16
CA ALA A 112 -3.59 2.28 -12.01
C ALA A 112 -3.49 0.86 -11.38
N LYS A 113 -3.52 0.75 -10.04
CA LYS A 113 -3.63 -0.56 -9.36
C LYS A 113 -5.07 -1.07 -9.39
N ALA A 114 -6.05 -0.17 -9.33
CA ALA A 114 -7.47 -0.53 -9.44
C ALA A 114 -7.77 -1.26 -10.77
N SER A 115 -7.20 -0.79 -11.88
CA SER A 115 -7.38 -1.42 -13.20
C SER A 115 -6.74 -2.81 -13.27
N VAL A 116 -5.51 -2.97 -12.76
CA VAL A 116 -4.78 -4.25 -12.74
C VAL A 116 -5.50 -5.30 -11.86
N LEU A 117 -5.99 -4.90 -10.68
CA LEU A 117 -6.70 -5.77 -9.77
C LEU A 117 -8.07 -6.18 -10.33
N ARG A 118 -8.79 -5.25 -10.96
CA ARG A 118 -10.08 -5.53 -11.62
C ARG A 118 -9.90 -6.54 -12.76
N TRP A 119 -8.83 -6.42 -13.54
CA TRP A 119 -8.51 -7.35 -14.61
C TRP A 119 -8.19 -8.77 -14.10
N LYS A 120 -7.37 -8.90 -13.05
CA LYS A 120 -7.03 -10.21 -12.43
C LYS A 120 -8.23 -10.92 -11.79
N VAL A 121 -9.20 -10.17 -11.27
CA VAL A 121 -10.43 -10.75 -10.69
C VAL A 121 -11.38 -11.25 -11.77
N VAL A 122 -11.48 -10.53 -12.90
CA VAL A 122 -12.29 -10.95 -14.05
C VAL A 122 -11.72 -12.22 -14.70
N SER A 123 -10.39 -12.33 -14.81
CA SER A 123 -9.74 -13.51 -15.42
C SER A 123 -9.71 -14.77 -14.54
N ASN A 124 -9.91 -14.64 -13.22
CA ASN A 124 -10.02 -15.78 -12.30
C ASN A 124 -11.43 -16.36 -12.17
N ARG A 125 -12.44 -15.83 -12.88
CA ARG A 125 -13.81 -16.37 -12.91
C ARG A 125 -14.10 -17.29 -14.10
N SER A 126 -13.12 -17.54 -14.96
CA SER A 126 -13.26 -18.32 -16.19
C SER A 126 -12.51 -19.66 -16.17
N ARG A 127 -12.38 -20.30 -15.00
CA ARG A 127 -11.97 -21.70 -14.88
C ARG A 127 -12.93 -22.47 -13.98
#